data_AF-A0A511ZHS8-F1
#
_entry.id   AF-A0A511ZHS8-F1
#
_cell.length_a   1.000
_cell.length_b   1.000
_cell.length_c   1.000
_cell.angle_alpha   90.00
_cell.angle_beta   90.00
_cell.angle_gamma   90.00
#
_symmetry.space_group_name_H-M   'P 1'
#
loop_
_entity.id
_entity.type
_entity.pdbx_description
1 polymer ?
#
loop_
_entity_poly.entity_id
_entity_poly.type
_entity_poly.pdbx_seq_one_letter_code
_entity_poly.pdbx_strand_id
1 'polypeptide(L)'
;MDTLIVLSMIFILSGLAIYTLSHPSSKGKMKKKLLPVLAFAMLLTVLSGCGTEGTDNATDLDKEIEKNEELTAEIEELENANSTLQEEYDGLQSQVDELKEENEKLEDYESIKEENETLSEQITALKEENEKLEDYEAVKEENESLSEEITALKESNNELQQQLEASQEADSSSNSTADASETSEEDSADDSTSQAAEGDCNIKGSKSGIYHTPGSTYYDRTTNVVEWFCSEAEAQDAGYRAPKN
;
A
#
# COMPACT_ATOMS: atom_id res chain seq x y z
N MET A 1 82.84 -46.29 -7.82
CA MET A 1 83.99 -46.50 -6.89
C MET A 1 84.51 -45.16 -6.36
N ASP A 2 83.75 -44.08 -6.55
CA ASP A 2 84.31 -42.74 -6.65
C ASP A 2 84.11 -41.94 -5.37
N THR A 3 83.05 -42.20 -4.60
CA THR A 3 82.84 -41.58 -3.28
C THR A 3 83.92 -41.98 -2.27
N LEU A 4 84.41 -43.22 -2.33
CA LEU A 4 85.48 -43.71 -1.45
C LEU A 4 86.83 -43.05 -1.78
N ILE A 5 87.11 -42.82 -3.07
CA ILE A 5 88.32 -42.12 -3.54
C ILE A 5 88.26 -40.65 -3.14
N VAL A 6 87.10 -39.99 -3.33
CA VAL A 6 86.88 -38.59 -2.96
C VAL A 6 86.99 -38.40 -1.44
N LEU A 7 86.37 -39.28 -0.63
CA LEU A 7 86.52 -39.25 0.83
C LEU A 7 87.99 -39.46 1.23
N SER A 8 88.71 -40.39 0.59
CA SER A 8 90.14 -40.60 0.88
C SER A 8 91.00 -39.36 0.57
N MET A 9 90.70 -38.67 -0.53
CA MET A 9 91.38 -37.44 -0.93
C MET A 9 91.09 -36.31 0.06
N ILE A 10 89.84 -36.20 0.55
CA ILE A 10 89.46 -35.20 1.57
C ILE A 10 90.17 -35.48 2.90
N PHE A 11 90.27 -36.75 3.32
CA PHE A 11 91.01 -37.12 4.54
C PHE A 11 92.51 -36.84 4.42
N ILE A 12 93.12 -37.07 3.25
CA ILE A 12 94.53 -36.76 3.01
C ILE A 12 94.78 -35.25 3.02
N LEU A 13 93.91 -34.46 2.38
CA LEU A 13 94.04 -33.01 2.31
C LEU A 13 93.77 -32.32 3.66
N SER A 14 92.77 -32.79 4.41
CA SER A 14 92.51 -32.32 5.78
C SER A 14 93.63 -32.72 6.74
N GLY A 15 94.19 -33.92 6.61
CA GLY A 15 95.37 -34.36 7.37
C GLY A 15 96.61 -33.50 7.09
N LEU A 16 96.86 -33.15 5.81
CA LEU A 16 97.94 -32.24 5.41
C LEU A 16 97.71 -30.82 5.96
N ALA A 17 96.49 -30.30 5.92
CA ALA A 17 96.15 -29.02 6.51
C ALA A 17 96.44 -29.00 8.02
N ILE A 18 95.96 -30.00 8.77
CA ILE A 18 96.21 -30.13 10.21
C ILE A 18 97.70 -30.29 10.50
N TYR A 19 98.45 -31.06 9.70
CA TYR A 19 99.90 -31.20 9.83
C TYR A 19 100.62 -29.84 9.67
N THR A 20 100.21 -29.02 8.69
CA THR A 20 100.81 -27.68 8.52
C THR A 20 100.44 -26.67 9.62
N LEU A 21 99.28 -26.84 10.28
CA LEU A 21 98.88 -26.01 11.41
C LEU A 21 99.53 -26.46 12.74
N SER A 22 99.69 -27.78 12.94
CA SER A 22 100.26 -28.35 14.17
C SER A 22 101.79 -28.40 14.18
N HIS A 23 102.47 -28.13 13.08
CA HIS A 23 103.93 -28.07 13.05
C HIS A 23 104.43 -26.61 13.07
N PRO A 24 104.85 -26.07 14.24
CA PRO A 24 105.36 -24.71 14.33
C PRO A 24 106.81 -24.68 13.83
N SER A 25 107.01 -24.73 12.51
CA SER A 25 108.33 -24.47 11.93
C SER A 25 108.56 -22.97 11.72
N SER A 26 109.67 -22.53 12.29
CA SER A 26 110.12 -21.15 12.46
C SER A 26 110.34 -20.41 11.13
N LYS A 27 109.92 -19.14 11.10
CA LYS A 27 110.41 -18.03 10.26
C LYS A 27 110.34 -18.24 8.73
N GLY A 28 109.34 -17.63 8.07
CA GLY A 28 109.39 -17.44 6.61
C GLY A 28 108.13 -16.81 6.03
N LYS A 29 108.26 -15.66 5.36
CA LYS A 29 107.19 -14.80 4.81
C LYS A 29 106.34 -15.43 3.67
N MET A 30 106.40 -16.75 3.46
CA MET A 30 105.75 -17.47 2.34
C MET A 30 104.28 -17.88 2.60
N LYS A 31 103.81 -17.87 3.86
CA LYS A 31 102.45 -18.31 4.22
C LYS A 31 101.32 -17.37 3.75
N LYS A 32 101.61 -16.10 3.42
CA LYS A 32 100.58 -15.12 3.03
C LYS A 32 100.12 -15.23 1.56
N LYS A 33 100.87 -15.95 0.70
CA LYS A 33 100.53 -16.10 -0.73
C LYS A 33 100.02 -17.50 -1.12
N LEU A 34 100.27 -18.53 -0.31
CA LEU A 34 99.82 -19.90 -0.60
C LEU A 34 98.35 -20.15 -0.17
N LEU A 35 97.91 -19.52 0.93
CA LEU A 35 96.53 -19.62 1.43
C LEU A 35 95.47 -19.19 0.40
N PRO A 36 95.58 -18.03 -0.30
CA PRO A 36 94.59 -17.65 -1.30
C PRO A 36 94.61 -18.55 -2.55
N VAL A 37 95.76 -19.12 -2.92
CA VAL A 37 95.86 -20.04 -4.08
C VAL A 37 95.19 -21.37 -3.77
N LEU A 38 95.33 -21.88 -2.54
CA LEU A 38 94.68 -23.12 -2.13
C LEU A 38 93.16 -22.92 -1.94
N ALA A 39 92.73 -21.77 -1.45
CA ALA A 39 91.30 -21.42 -1.40
C ALA A 39 90.68 -21.27 -2.80
N PHE A 40 91.42 -20.71 -3.76
CA PHE A 40 90.94 -20.58 -5.15
C PHE A 40 90.91 -21.92 -5.88
N ALA A 41 91.89 -22.80 -5.63
CA ALA A 41 91.87 -24.18 -6.13
C ALA A 41 90.70 -24.98 -5.54
N MET A 42 90.41 -24.81 -4.25
CA MET A 42 89.28 -25.46 -3.58
C MET A 42 87.93 -24.94 -4.14
N LEU A 43 87.83 -23.64 -4.41
CA LEU A 43 86.66 -23.04 -5.06
C LEU A 43 86.46 -23.57 -6.50
N LEU A 44 87.52 -23.67 -7.28
CA LEU A 44 87.48 -24.25 -8.63
C LEU A 44 87.10 -25.74 -8.60
N THR A 45 87.56 -26.50 -7.61
CA THR A 45 87.15 -27.91 -7.47
C THR A 45 85.68 -28.08 -7.07
N VAL A 46 85.09 -27.11 -6.34
CA VAL A 46 83.65 -27.13 -6.02
C VAL A 46 82.81 -26.76 -7.25
N LEU A 47 83.27 -25.81 -8.08
CA LEU A 47 82.59 -25.41 -9.32
C LEU A 47 82.70 -26.47 -10.43
N SER A 48 83.78 -27.25 -10.49
CA SER A 48 83.93 -28.37 -11.43
C SER A 48 83.36 -29.70 -10.93
N GLY A 49 82.81 -29.75 -9.71
CA GLY A 49 82.22 -30.95 -9.12
C GLY A 49 80.75 -31.21 -9.47
N CYS A 50 80.10 -30.31 -10.23
CA CYS A 50 78.74 -30.54 -10.73
C CYS A 50 78.81 -31.10 -12.16
N GLY A 51 79.16 -32.38 -12.27
CA GLY A 51 79.21 -33.06 -13.54
C GLY A 51 79.11 -34.56 -13.33
N THR A 52 78.02 -35.12 -13.87
CA THR A 52 77.69 -36.55 -14.05
C THR A 52 77.11 -37.31 -12.86
N GLU A 53 75.78 -37.34 -12.78
CA GLU A 53 74.96 -38.52 -12.46
C GLU A 53 73.56 -38.29 -13.06
N GLY A 54 73.49 -38.34 -14.39
CA GLY A 54 72.25 -38.23 -15.15
C GLY A 54 71.77 -39.62 -15.55
N THR A 55 70.87 -40.23 -14.79
CA THR A 55 69.88 -41.19 -15.31
C THR A 55 68.63 -41.33 -14.41
N ASP A 56 68.69 -41.06 -13.10
CA ASP A 56 67.52 -41.25 -12.21
C ASP A 56 66.66 -39.97 -12.03
N ASN A 57 67.25 -38.77 -12.04
CA ASN A 57 66.53 -37.50 -11.84
C ASN A 57 65.63 -37.07 -13.02
N ALA A 58 65.86 -37.61 -14.24
CA ALA A 58 65.03 -37.28 -15.39
C ALA A 58 63.63 -37.89 -15.26
N THR A 59 63.55 -39.13 -14.75
CA THR A 59 62.26 -39.85 -14.63
C THR A 59 61.38 -39.34 -13.49
N ASP A 60 61.95 -38.72 -12.46
CA ASP A 60 61.16 -38.04 -11.41
C ASP A 60 60.73 -36.63 -11.84
N LEU A 61 61.56 -35.93 -12.62
CA LEU A 61 61.17 -34.65 -13.21
C LEU A 61 60.02 -34.83 -14.21
N ASP A 62 60.05 -35.88 -15.03
CA ASP A 62 58.98 -36.19 -15.99
C ASP A 62 57.63 -36.46 -15.29
N LYS A 63 57.63 -37.17 -14.16
CA LYS A 63 56.41 -37.40 -13.34
C LYS A 63 55.90 -36.11 -12.68
N GLU A 64 56.78 -35.23 -12.23
CA GLU A 64 56.42 -33.95 -11.63
C GLU A 64 55.83 -32.99 -12.68
N ILE A 65 56.30 -33.07 -13.92
CA ILE A 65 55.75 -32.34 -15.08
C ILE A 65 54.34 -32.85 -15.38
N GLU A 66 54.15 -34.17 -15.50
CA GLU A 66 52.84 -34.79 -15.75
C GLU A 66 51.81 -34.39 -14.68
N LYS A 67 52.21 -34.41 -13.40
CA LYS A 67 51.33 -33.96 -12.29
C LYS A 67 50.99 -32.46 -12.35
N ASN A 68 51.91 -31.61 -12.78
CA ASN A 68 51.63 -30.18 -12.95
C ASN A 68 50.70 -29.92 -14.14
N GLU A 69 50.82 -30.70 -15.21
CA GLU A 69 49.88 -30.65 -16.33
C GLU A 69 48.47 -31.07 -15.88
N GLU A 70 48.35 -32.15 -15.10
CA GLU A 70 47.08 -32.61 -14.52
C GLU A 70 46.46 -31.57 -13.58
N LEU A 71 47.26 -30.97 -12.67
CA LEU A 71 46.81 -29.89 -11.80
C LEU A 71 46.36 -28.65 -12.57
N THR A 72 47.03 -28.34 -13.70
CA THR A 72 46.63 -27.21 -14.54
C THR A 72 45.28 -27.47 -15.20
N ALA A 73 45.05 -28.69 -15.67
CA ALA A 73 43.76 -29.10 -16.24
C ALA A 73 42.64 -29.06 -15.19
N GLU A 74 42.91 -29.53 -13.96
CA GLU A 74 41.93 -29.46 -12.85
C GLU A 74 41.59 -28.02 -12.46
N ILE A 75 42.58 -27.11 -12.46
CA ILE A 75 42.34 -25.68 -12.22
C ILE A 75 41.44 -25.09 -13.30
N GLU A 76 41.70 -25.39 -14.57
CA GLU A 76 40.87 -24.91 -15.69
C GLU A 76 39.43 -25.44 -15.58
N GLU A 77 39.25 -26.71 -15.20
CA GLU A 77 37.93 -27.30 -14.96
C GLU A 77 37.20 -26.62 -13.79
N LEU A 78 37.90 -26.36 -12.68
CA LEU A 78 37.36 -25.65 -11.52
C LEU A 78 37.03 -24.19 -11.82
N GLU A 79 37.81 -23.51 -12.65
CA GLU A 79 37.51 -22.14 -13.11
C GLU A 79 36.24 -22.11 -13.94
N ASN A 80 36.08 -23.05 -14.87
CA ASN A 80 34.86 -23.17 -15.68
C ASN A 80 33.63 -23.51 -14.82
N ALA A 81 33.79 -24.41 -13.85
CA ALA A 81 32.72 -24.76 -12.91
C ALA A 81 32.30 -23.55 -12.05
N ASN A 82 33.26 -22.77 -11.55
CA ASN A 82 32.97 -21.55 -10.79
C ASN A 82 32.30 -20.48 -11.65
N SER A 83 32.70 -20.32 -12.92
CA SER A 83 32.04 -19.42 -13.85
C SER A 83 30.57 -19.82 -14.05
N THR A 84 30.32 -21.12 -14.26
CA THR A 84 28.95 -21.65 -14.43
C THR A 84 28.12 -21.43 -13.17
N LEU A 85 28.69 -21.72 -11.99
CA LEU A 85 27.99 -21.55 -10.71
C LEU A 85 27.66 -20.07 -10.43
N GLN A 86 28.53 -19.15 -10.86
CA GLN A 86 28.28 -17.72 -10.75
C GLN A 86 27.13 -17.26 -11.66
N GLU A 87 27.08 -17.77 -12.90
CA GLU A 87 25.95 -17.51 -13.81
C GLU A 87 24.63 -18.05 -13.23
N GLU A 88 24.63 -19.25 -12.64
CA GLU A 88 23.46 -19.80 -11.97
C GLU A 88 23.04 -18.96 -10.76
N TYR A 89 24.00 -18.49 -9.95
CA TYR A 89 23.73 -17.62 -8.80
C TYR A 89 23.09 -16.30 -9.22
N ASP A 90 23.62 -15.64 -10.24
CA ASP A 90 23.08 -14.40 -10.78
C ASP A 90 21.66 -14.61 -11.37
N GLY A 91 21.45 -15.74 -12.06
CA GLY A 91 20.13 -16.12 -12.57
C GLY A 91 19.10 -16.42 -11.46
N LEU A 92 19.53 -17.04 -10.36
CA LEU A 92 18.67 -17.31 -9.21
C LEU A 92 18.34 -16.02 -8.45
N GLN A 93 19.30 -15.11 -8.32
CA GLN A 93 19.10 -13.80 -7.72
C GLN A 93 18.07 -12.98 -8.49
N SER A 94 18.13 -12.98 -9.84
CA SER A 94 17.12 -12.33 -10.68
C SER A 94 15.72 -12.90 -10.46
N GLN A 95 15.59 -14.23 -10.37
CA GLN A 95 14.30 -14.87 -10.08
C GLN A 95 13.76 -14.51 -8.69
N VAL A 96 14.62 -14.39 -7.68
CA VAL A 96 14.22 -13.95 -6.33
C VAL A 96 13.69 -12.51 -6.37
N ASP A 97 14.33 -11.62 -7.12
CA ASP A 97 13.89 -10.23 -7.25
C ASP A 97 12.55 -10.13 -8.01
N GLU A 98 12.36 -10.92 -9.08
CA GLU A 98 11.07 -11.00 -9.80
C GLU A 98 9.94 -11.54 -8.92
N LEU A 99 10.18 -12.65 -8.20
CA LEU A 99 9.19 -13.24 -7.28
C LEU A 99 8.84 -12.29 -6.13
N LYS A 100 9.79 -11.44 -5.72
CA LYS A 100 9.53 -10.44 -4.69
C LYS A 100 8.59 -9.35 -5.21
N GLU A 101 8.81 -8.85 -6.43
CA GLU A 101 7.90 -7.88 -7.07
C GLU A 101 6.50 -8.48 -7.32
N GLU A 102 6.42 -9.75 -7.70
CA GLU A 102 5.14 -10.45 -7.87
C GLU A 102 4.39 -10.61 -6.54
N ASN A 103 5.09 -10.91 -5.45
CA ASN A 103 4.49 -10.96 -4.11
C ASN A 103 4.03 -9.59 -3.60
N GLU A 104 4.73 -8.50 -3.93
CA GLU A 104 4.25 -7.14 -3.61
C GLU A 104 2.93 -6.84 -4.33
N LYS A 105 2.77 -7.26 -5.61
CA LYS A 105 1.48 -7.15 -6.32
C LYS A 105 0.38 -8.03 -5.72
N LEU A 106 0.75 -9.12 -5.04
CA LEU A 106 -0.22 -9.96 -4.33
C LEU A 106 -0.74 -9.28 -3.05
N GLU A 107 0.04 -8.41 -2.42
CA GLU A 107 -0.42 -7.58 -1.29
C GLU A 107 -1.56 -6.64 -1.73
N ASP A 108 -1.45 -6.06 -2.94
CA ASP A 108 -2.54 -5.26 -3.55
C ASP A 108 -3.81 -6.10 -3.79
N TYR A 109 -3.69 -7.41 -4.04
CA TYR A 109 -4.84 -8.30 -4.21
C TYR A 109 -5.67 -8.44 -2.92
N GLU A 110 -5.02 -8.50 -1.75
CA GLU A 110 -5.73 -8.54 -0.46
C GLU A 110 -6.52 -7.24 -0.24
N SER A 111 -5.94 -6.09 -0.54
CA SER A 111 -6.64 -4.80 -0.48
C SER A 111 -7.84 -4.75 -1.42
N ILE A 112 -7.69 -5.23 -2.67
CA ILE A 112 -8.80 -5.28 -3.63
C ILE A 112 -9.91 -6.23 -3.16
N LYS A 113 -9.55 -7.33 -2.49
CA LYS A 113 -10.52 -8.27 -1.93
C LYS A 113 -11.34 -7.62 -0.81
N GLU A 114 -10.70 -6.90 0.11
CA GLU A 114 -11.39 -6.18 1.18
C GLU A 114 -12.33 -5.08 0.63
N GLU A 115 -11.90 -4.37 -0.42
CA GLU A 115 -12.74 -3.37 -1.09
C GLU A 115 -13.98 -4.02 -1.73
N ASN A 116 -13.83 -5.18 -2.37
CA ASN A 116 -14.96 -5.92 -2.94
C ASN A 116 -15.94 -6.44 -1.86
N GLU A 117 -15.43 -6.91 -0.73
CA GLU A 117 -16.26 -7.32 0.41
C GLU A 117 -17.06 -6.10 0.93
N THR A 118 -16.40 -4.95 1.10
CA THR A 118 -17.04 -3.69 1.52
C THR A 118 -18.10 -3.22 0.50
N LEU A 119 -17.79 -3.25 -0.79
CA LEU A 119 -18.74 -2.88 -1.85
C LEU A 119 -19.94 -3.82 -1.88
N SER A 120 -19.74 -5.12 -1.64
CA SER A 120 -20.83 -6.09 -1.54
C SER A 120 -21.75 -5.76 -0.37
N GLU A 121 -21.19 -5.42 0.80
CA GLU A 121 -21.98 -5.00 1.97
C GLU A 121 -22.80 -3.72 1.68
N GLN A 122 -22.18 -2.72 1.04
CA GLN A 122 -22.88 -1.49 0.64
C GLN A 122 -24.02 -1.75 -0.35
N ILE A 123 -23.82 -2.66 -1.32
CA ILE A 123 -24.87 -3.06 -2.27
C ILE A 123 -26.03 -3.71 -1.53
N THR A 124 -25.76 -4.58 -0.54
CA THR A 124 -26.83 -5.20 0.26
C THR A 124 -27.60 -4.17 1.09
N ALA A 125 -26.90 -3.22 1.73
CA ALA A 125 -27.53 -2.17 2.53
C ALA A 125 -28.40 -1.22 1.68
N LEU A 126 -27.89 -0.79 0.51
CA LEU A 126 -28.65 0.04 -0.43
C LEU A 126 -29.87 -0.68 -0.99
N LYS A 127 -29.77 -2.00 -1.18
CA LYS A 127 -30.91 -2.80 -1.64
C LYS A 127 -32.02 -2.86 -0.58
N GLU A 128 -31.66 -3.07 0.68
CA GLU A 128 -32.61 -3.04 1.81
C GLU A 128 -33.22 -1.65 2.01
N GLU A 129 -32.43 -0.58 1.82
CA GLU A 129 -32.94 0.80 1.87
C GLU A 129 -33.94 1.09 0.75
N ASN A 130 -33.66 0.64 -0.48
CA ASN A 130 -34.59 0.76 -1.60
C ASN A 130 -35.87 -0.06 -1.41
N GLU A 131 -35.81 -1.23 -0.75
CA GLU A 131 -36.99 -2.02 -0.40
C GLU A 131 -37.88 -1.27 0.61
N LYS A 132 -37.29 -0.59 1.61
CA LYS A 132 -38.03 0.31 2.50
C LYS A 132 -38.61 1.52 1.79
N LEU A 133 -38.01 1.95 0.68
CA LEU A 133 -38.57 3.00 -0.17
C LEU A 133 -39.80 2.52 -0.94
N GLU A 134 -39.96 1.22 -1.18
CA GLU A 134 -41.18 0.66 -1.77
C GLU A 134 -42.39 0.83 -0.83
N ASP A 135 -42.19 0.74 0.49
CA ASP A 135 -43.20 1.05 1.50
C ASP A 135 -43.63 2.54 1.47
N TYR A 136 -42.76 3.45 1.00
CA TYR A 136 -43.10 4.87 0.87
C TYR A 136 -44.17 5.12 -0.21
N GLU A 137 -44.15 4.39 -1.32
CA GLU A 137 -45.20 4.51 -2.35
C GLU A 137 -46.56 4.02 -1.83
N ALA A 138 -46.59 2.98 -0.99
CA ALA A 138 -47.82 2.52 -0.34
C ALA A 138 -48.38 3.58 0.63
N VAL A 139 -47.52 4.21 1.44
CA VAL A 139 -47.91 5.31 2.34
C VAL A 139 -48.40 6.53 1.56
N LYS A 140 -47.86 6.77 0.37
CA LYS A 140 -48.31 7.86 -0.51
C LYS A 140 -49.70 7.58 -1.09
N GLU A 141 -49.98 6.36 -1.56
CA GLU A 141 -51.33 5.95 -2.00
C GLU A 141 -52.36 6.07 -0.86
N GLU A 142 -51.99 5.67 0.37
CA GLU A 142 -52.88 5.80 1.53
C GLU A 142 -53.21 7.26 1.85
N ASN A 143 -52.22 8.17 1.75
CA ASN A 143 -52.45 9.60 1.93
C ASN A 143 -53.34 10.22 0.84
N GLU A 144 -53.19 9.80 -0.42
CA GLU A 144 -54.08 10.23 -1.50
C GLU A 144 -55.52 9.77 -1.24
N SER A 145 -55.72 8.51 -0.84
CA SER A 145 -57.05 7.99 -0.47
C SER A 145 -57.66 8.71 0.72
N LEU A 146 -56.87 8.98 1.77
CA LEU A 146 -57.31 9.73 2.94
C LEU A 146 -57.69 11.17 2.58
N SER A 147 -56.93 11.80 1.68
CA SER A 147 -57.26 13.14 1.16
C SER A 147 -58.61 13.14 0.44
N GLU A 148 -58.88 12.16 -0.42
CA GLU A 148 -60.18 12.03 -1.09
C GLU A 148 -61.33 11.83 -0.09
N GLU A 149 -61.15 10.97 0.91
CA GLU A 149 -62.15 10.74 1.96
C GLU A 149 -62.44 12.02 2.77
N ILE A 150 -61.40 12.80 3.10
CA ILE A 150 -61.55 14.09 3.78
C ILE A 150 -62.38 15.07 2.93
N THR A 151 -62.15 15.11 1.61
CA THR A 151 -62.93 15.99 0.72
C THR A 151 -64.40 15.59 0.66
N ALA A 152 -64.69 14.29 0.53
CA ALA A 152 -66.06 13.77 0.50
C ALA A 152 -66.80 14.00 1.84
N LEU A 153 -66.12 13.81 2.97
CA LEU A 153 -66.69 14.09 4.29
C LEU A 153 -66.95 15.58 4.50
N LYS A 154 -66.09 16.47 3.98
CA LYS A 154 -66.33 17.92 4.00
C LYS A 154 -67.58 18.31 3.20
N GLU A 155 -67.74 17.76 2.00
CA GLU A 155 -68.94 17.98 1.18
C GLU A 155 -70.20 17.48 1.88
N SER A 156 -70.18 16.26 2.43
CA SER A 156 -71.34 15.70 3.13
C SER A 156 -71.71 16.50 4.39
N ASN A 157 -70.72 16.99 5.14
CA ASN A 157 -70.98 17.89 6.28
C ASN A 157 -71.62 19.20 5.84
N ASN A 158 -71.17 19.80 4.74
CA ASN A 158 -71.79 21.01 4.18
C ASN A 158 -73.25 20.77 3.76
N GLU A 159 -73.54 19.63 3.12
CA GLU A 159 -74.91 19.27 2.74
C GLU A 159 -75.81 19.05 3.97
N LEU A 160 -75.30 18.33 4.98
CA LEU A 160 -76.01 18.13 6.24
C LEU A 160 -76.27 19.47 6.94
N GLN A 161 -75.29 20.37 6.94
CA GLN A 161 -75.41 21.69 7.54
C GLN A 161 -76.48 22.53 6.82
N GLN A 162 -76.51 22.53 5.49
CA GLN A 162 -77.59 23.18 4.72
C GLN A 162 -78.97 22.58 5.00
N GLN A 163 -79.08 21.25 5.15
CA GLN A 163 -80.34 20.61 5.51
C GLN A 163 -80.81 20.98 6.92
N LEU A 164 -79.87 21.14 7.85
CA LEU A 164 -80.14 21.52 9.23
C LEU A 164 -80.63 22.97 9.31
N GLU A 165 -79.98 23.88 8.57
CA GLU A 165 -80.43 25.28 8.39
C GLU A 165 -81.81 25.36 7.73
N ALA A 166 -82.05 24.60 6.65
CA ALA A 166 -83.35 24.57 5.98
C ALA A 166 -84.48 24.02 6.88
N SER A 167 -84.17 23.04 7.75
CA SER A 167 -85.14 22.53 8.74
C SER A 167 -85.41 23.54 9.85
N GLN A 168 -84.40 24.32 10.28
CA GLN A 168 -84.56 25.40 11.25
C GLN A 168 -85.38 26.58 10.70
N GLU A 169 -85.25 26.90 9.40
CA GLU A 169 -86.11 27.90 8.74
C GLU A 169 -87.56 27.42 8.56
N ALA A 170 -87.78 26.12 8.35
CA ALA A 170 -89.11 25.51 8.29
C ALA A 170 -89.81 25.51 9.67
N ASP A 171 -89.07 25.27 10.76
CA ASP A 171 -89.58 25.42 12.13
C ASP A 171 -89.84 26.90 12.49
N SER A 172 -89.05 27.83 11.97
CA SER A 172 -89.26 29.28 12.15
C SER A 172 -90.48 29.83 11.39
N SER A 173 -90.94 29.14 10.34
CA SER A 173 -92.18 29.49 9.60
C SER A 173 -93.48 29.04 10.30
N SER A 174 -93.40 28.31 11.42
CA SER A 174 -94.57 27.89 12.21
C SER A 174 -94.80 28.70 13.48
N ASN A 175 -94.03 29.76 13.74
CA ASN A 175 -94.31 30.63 14.88
C ASN A 175 -94.00 32.10 14.60
N SER A 176 -94.94 32.76 13.92
CA SER A 176 -95.06 34.22 13.92
C SER A 176 -96.23 34.65 14.81
N THR A 177 -95.95 34.98 16.08
CA THR A 177 -96.60 36.07 16.81
C THR A 177 -95.69 36.60 17.92
N ALA A 178 -95.43 37.92 17.86
CA ALA A 178 -94.90 38.83 18.90
C ALA A 178 -93.41 38.65 19.27
N ASP A 179 -92.57 39.68 19.45
CA ASP A 179 -92.67 41.14 19.42
C ASP A 179 -91.22 41.70 19.45
N ALA A 180 -91.07 42.98 19.12
CA ALA A 180 -89.87 43.75 18.83
C ALA A 180 -88.69 43.73 19.85
N SER A 181 -87.47 43.96 19.35
CA SER A 181 -86.71 45.20 19.63
C SER A 181 -85.36 45.24 18.90
N GLU A 182 -85.07 46.41 18.34
CA GLU A 182 -83.90 46.84 17.56
C GLU A 182 -82.61 47.03 18.38
N THR A 183 -81.52 47.24 17.62
CA THR A 183 -80.29 48.05 17.87
C THR A 183 -79.03 47.17 17.96
N SER A 184 -78.35 46.84 16.86
CA SER A 184 -77.35 47.62 16.10
C SER A 184 -76.09 47.99 16.91
N GLU A 185 -74.93 47.47 16.50
CA GLU A 185 -73.83 48.26 15.93
C GLU A 185 -72.67 47.34 15.48
N GLU A 186 -72.21 47.63 14.27
CA GLU A 186 -71.01 47.15 13.59
C GLU A 186 -69.77 47.74 14.28
N ASP A 187 -68.61 47.07 14.23
CA ASP A 187 -67.46 47.53 13.44
C ASP A 187 -66.16 46.76 13.76
N SER A 188 -65.56 46.27 12.69
CA SER A 188 -64.14 46.06 12.39
C SER A 188 -63.16 45.63 13.48
N ALA A 189 -62.78 44.36 13.38
CA ALA A 189 -61.47 43.89 13.81
C ALA A 189 -60.42 44.24 12.73
N ASP A 190 -59.55 45.20 13.04
CA ASP A 190 -58.33 45.50 12.30
C ASP A 190 -57.12 44.79 12.95
N ASP A 191 -56.45 44.02 12.10
CA ASP A 191 -55.02 43.72 12.03
C ASP A 191 -54.22 43.34 13.28
N SER A 192 -53.84 42.06 13.34
CA SER A 192 -52.43 41.65 13.48
C SER A 192 -52.27 40.18 13.10
N THR A 193 -52.08 39.99 11.80
CA THR A 193 -51.27 38.97 11.11
C THR A 193 -50.89 37.70 11.90
N SER A 194 -51.61 36.61 11.64
CA SER A 194 -51.02 35.28 11.48
C SER A 194 -51.95 34.46 10.61
N GLN A 195 -52.02 34.81 9.32
CA GLN A 195 -52.57 33.91 8.31
C GLN A 195 -51.64 32.70 8.24
N ALA A 196 -51.93 31.69 9.05
CA ALA A 196 -51.72 30.31 8.65
C ALA A 196 -52.66 30.10 7.45
N ALA A 197 -52.23 30.60 6.29
CA ALA A 197 -52.87 30.25 5.04
C ALA A 197 -52.71 28.73 4.94
N GLU A 198 -53.86 28.07 4.96
CA GLU A 198 -54.06 26.67 4.60
C GLU A 198 -53.74 26.56 3.11
N GLY A 199 -52.47 26.74 2.78
CA GLY A 199 -51.90 26.71 1.46
C GLY A 199 -51.00 25.50 1.36
N ASP A 200 -51.07 24.82 0.23
CA ASP A 200 -50.22 23.70 -0.16
C ASP A 200 -48.80 23.83 0.42
N CYS A 201 -48.32 22.77 1.08
CA CYS A 201 -47.04 22.72 1.81
C CYS A 201 -45.82 22.81 0.86
N ASN A 202 -45.68 23.96 0.24
CA ASN A 202 -44.78 24.24 -0.87
C ASN A 202 -43.57 25.08 -0.42
N ILE A 203 -43.27 25.16 0.88
CA ILE A 203 -42.05 25.85 1.33
C ILE A 203 -40.92 24.82 1.44
N LYS A 204 -39.89 24.98 0.60
CA LYS A 204 -38.74 24.05 0.53
C LYS A 204 -37.70 24.38 1.59
N GLY A 205 -37.51 23.51 2.58
CA GLY A 205 -36.38 23.53 3.52
C GLY A 205 -35.16 22.84 2.91
N SER A 206 -34.05 23.58 2.74
CA SER A 206 -32.80 23.02 2.23
C SER A 206 -31.89 22.50 3.34
N LYS A 207 -31.00 21.54 3.01
CA LYS A 207 -29.96 21.05 3.93
C LYS A 207 -29.08 22.14 4.58
N SER A 208 -29.04 23.33 3.98
CA SER A 208 -28.30 24.49 4.50
C SER A 208 -29.03 25.28 5.59
N GLY A 209 -30.21 24.81 6.03
CA GLY A 209 -31.07 25.49 7.00
C GLY A 209 -31.74 26.74 6.42
N ILE A 210 -31.95 26.79 5.10
CA ILE A 210 -32.61 27.90 4.41
C ILE A 210 -33.94 27.42 3.85
N TYR A 211 -35.02 28.14 4.13
CA TYR A 211 -36.32 27.88 3.52
C TYR A 211 -36.55 28.73 2.27
N HIS A 212 -37.30 28.21 1.30
CA HIS A 212 -37.65 28.92 0.06
C HIS A 212 -39.15 28.86 -0.17
N THR A 213 -39.78 30.04 -0.33
CA THR A 213 -41.20 30.16 -0.66
C THR A 213 -41.43 30.08 -2.16
N PRO A 214 -42.60 29.60 -2.62
CA PRO A 214 -43.00 29.63 -4.02
C PRO A 214 -42.92 31.05 -4.59
N GLY A 215 -42.25 31.21 -5.74
CA GLY A 215 -42.02 32.52 -6.37
C GLY A 215 -40.77 33.27 -5.90
N SER A 216 -40.05 32.76 -4.89
CA SER A 216 -38.73 33.31 -4.54
C SER A 216 -37.67 32.97 -5.61
N THR A 217 -36.66 33.83 -5.77
CA THR A 217 -35.64 33.71 -6.84
C THR A 217 -34.86 32.38 -6.84
N TYR A 218 -34.83 31.69 -5.71
CA TYR A 218 -34.09 30.43 -5.52
C TYR A 218 -34.99 29.21 -5.36
N TYR A 219 -36.31 29.38 -5.45
CA TYR A 219 -37.28 28.30 -5.23
C TYR A 219 -37.08 27.10 -6.17
N ASP A 220 -36.94 27.37 -7.47
CA ASP A 220 -36.78 26.32 -8.49
C ASP A 220 -35.37 25.74 -8.54
N ARG A 221 -34.38 26.47 -8.02
CA ARG A 221 -32.96 26.05 -8.00
C ARG A 221 -32.60 25.20 -6.80
N THR A 222 -33.47 25.13 -5.81
CA THR A 222 -33.23 24.35 -4.60
C THR A 222 -33.53 22.89 -4.87
N THR A 223 -32.48 22.10 -5.10
CA THR A 223 -32.57 20.65 -5.35
C THR A 223 -32.33 19.80 -4.11
N ASN A 224 -31.73 20.38 -3.06
CA ASN A 224 -31.38 19.68 -1.82
C ASN A 224 -32.45 19.89 -0.74
N VAL A 225 -33.70 19.58 -1.07
CA VAL A 225 -34.84 19.70 -0.15
C VAL A 225 -34.78 18.56 0.86
N VAL A 226 -34.82 18.89 2.14
CA VAL A 226 -34.82 17.93 3.25
C VAL A 226 -36.14 17.92 4.02
N GLU A 227 -36.91 19.00 3.91
CA GLU A 227 -38.16 19.19 4.66
C GLU A 227 -39.09 20.14 3.89
N TRP A 228 -40.39 19.94 4.02
CA TRP A 228 -41.42 20.79 3.42
C TRP A 228 -42.27 21.41 4.53
N PHE A 229 -42.56 22.70 4.41
CA PHE A 229 -43.37 23.45 5.38
C PHE A 229 -44.62 24.03 4.72
N CYS A 230 -45.66 24.19 5.52
CA CYS A 230 -46.92 24.78 5.09
C CYS A 230 -46.98 26.29 5.39
N SER A 231 -46.09 26.78 6.27
CA SER A 231 -45.92 28.21 6.51
C SER A 231 -44.47 28.62 6.78
N GLU A 232 -44.15 29.90 6.57
CA GLU A 232 -42.81 30.42 6.91
C GLU A 232 -42.54 30.37 8.41
N ALA A 233 -43.58 30.53 9.23
CA ALA A 233 -43.48 30.44 10.69
C ALA A 233 -43.06 29.04 11.12
N GLU A 234 -43.65 28.00 10.55
CA GLU A 234 -43.30 26.60 10.79
C GLU A 234 -41.84 26.30 10.44
N ALA A 235 -41.38 26.80 9.29
CA ALA A 235 -39.98 26.67 8.88
C ALA A 235 -39.03 27.37 9.87
N GLN A 236 -39.40 28.54 10.38
CA GLN A 236 -38.61 29.29 11.35
C GLN A 236 -38.57 28.60 12.72
N ASP A 237 -39.69 28.05 13.18
CA ASP A 237 -39.78 27.26 14.42
C ASP A 237 -38.97 25.97 14.33
N ALA A 238 -38.88 25.36 13.13
CA ALA A 238 -38.00 24.25 12.82
C ALA A 238 -36.50 24.65 12.70
N GLY A 239 -36.17 25.93 12.86
CA GLY A 239 -34.81 26.45 12.85
C GLY A 239 -34.26 26.84 11.48
N TYR A 240 -35.09 26.90 10.45
CA TYR A 240 -34.71 27.38 9.12
C TYR A 240 -34.78 28.90 9.06
N ARG A 241 -33.96 29.50 8.20
CA ARG A 241 -33.92 30.96 8.00
C ARG A 241 -34.23 31.33 6.55
N ALA A 242 -34.64 32.57 6.34
CA ALA A 242 -34.84 33.13 5.01
C ALA A 242 -33.50 33.23 4.21
N PRO A 243 -33.56 33.20 2.87
CA PRO A 243 -32.40 33.44 2.01
C PRO A 243 -31.88 34.87 2.18
N LYS A 244 -30.56 35.06 2.05
CA LYS A 244 -29.95 36.39 2.04
C LYS A 244 -30.06 36.96 0.63
N ASN A 245 -30.55 38.20 0.52
CA ASN A 245 -30.55 38.97 -0.73
C ASN A 245 -29.13 39.22 -1.24
#